data_AF-A0A6I2FFJ4-F1
#
_entry.id   AF-A0A6I2FFJ4-F1
#
_cell.length_a   1.000
_cell.length_b   1.000
_cell.length_c   1.000
_cell.angle_alpha   90.00
_cell.angle_beta   90.00
_cell.angle_gamma   90.00
#
_symmetry.space_group_name_H-M   'P 1'
#
loop_
_entity.id
_entity.type
_entity.pdbx_description
1 polymer ?
#
loop_
_entity_poly.entity_id
_entity_poly.type
_entity_poly.pdbx_seq_one_letter_code
_entity_poly.pdbx_strand_id
1 'polypeptide(L)'
;MSSWAQFSPAPSNCCEIGPRRSKEIRNEHGICGLRACAQLLVAARRLRYAARADATIDPGRIDEDKTDLSTARYMIALLGPESVAQAANTVRRSVLDYVNAREKRGPHGTCETERLAARAAVKEFIQITRPEFA
;
A
#
# COMPACT_ATOMS: atom_id res chain seq x y z
N MET A 1 -21.67 -32.36 -57.20
CA MET A 1 -22.72 -31.65 -56.46
C MET A 1 -22.51 -31.88 -54.96
N SER A 2 -21.83 -30.94 -54.29
CA SER A 2 -21.88 -30.77 -52.83
C SER A 2 -21.72 -29.28 -52.56
N SER A 3 -22.86 -28.63 -52.36
CA SER A 3 -22.99 -27.29 -51.78
C SER A 3 -22.91 -27.40 -50.25
N TRP A 4 -23.06 -26.28 -49.55
CA TRP A 4 -23.10 -26.03 -48.10
C TRP A 4 -21.74 -25.84 -47.43
N ALA A 5 -21.48 -24.80 -46.65
CA ALA A 5 -21.94 -23.42 -46.55
C ALA A 5 -21.13 -22.83 -45.37
N GLN A 6 -20.70 -21.58 -45.54
CA GLN A 6 -20.56 -20.55 -44.50
C GLN A 6 -19.81 -20.91 -43.21
N PHE A 7 -18.52 -20.52 -43.22
CA PHE A 7 -17.79 -20.17 -42.00
C PHE A 7 -18.46 -18.93 -41.37
N SER A 8 -19.20 -19.11 -40.27
CA SER A 8 -19.65 -17.98 -39.45
C SER A 8 -18.49 -17.50 -38.58
N PRO A 9 -18.07 -16.22 -38.66
CA PRO A 9 -17.18 -15.68 -37.64
C PRO A 9 -17.95 -15.64 -36.32
N ALA A 10 -17.31 -16.11 -35.25
CA ALA A 10 -17.83 -15.98 -33.89
C ALA A 10 -18.26 -14.52 -33.63
N PRO A 11 -19.37 -14.27 -32.93
CA PRO A 11 -19.73 -12.91 -32.56
C PRO A 11 -18.61 -12.35 -31.70
N SER A 12 -17.98 -11.29 -32.20
CA SER A 12 -17.10 -10.41 -31.44
C SER A 12 -17.92 -9.77 -30.33
N ASN A 13 -18.10 -10.50 -29.22
CA ASN A 13 -18.44 -9.91 -27.93
C ASN A 13 -17.20 -9.20 -27.40
N CYS A 14 -16.78 -8.15 -28.12
CA CYS A 14 -16.18 -6.98 -27.49
C CYS A 14 -17.31 -6.39 -26.64
N CYS A 15 -17.50 -6.96 -25.45
CA CYS A 15 -18.42 -6.45 -24.45
C CYS A 15 -18.15 -4.96 -24.31
N GLU A 16 -19.03 -4.14 -24.88
CA GLU A 16 -19.12 -2.74 -24.53
C GLU A 16 -19.35 -2.71 -23.02
N ILE A 17 -18.29 -2.42 -22.27
CA ILE A 17 -18.37 -2.17 -20.84
C ILE A 17 -19.19 -0.89 -20.74
N GLY A 18 -20.50 -1.04 -20.59
CA GLY A 18 -21.43 0.09 -20.52
C GLY A 18 -20.98 1.07 -19.44
N PRO A 19 -21.26 2.38 -19.59
CA PRO A 19 -20.72 3.44 -18.72
C PRO A 19 -21.09 3.29 -17.23
N ARG A 20 -22.11 2.48 -16.90
CA ARG A 20 -22.44 2.09 -15.52
C ARG A 20 -21.38 1.17 -14.91
N ARG A 21 -20.97 0.11 -15.60
CA ARG A 21 -20.00 -0.88 -15.09
C ARG A 21 -18.61 -0.26 -14.90
N SER A 22 -18.21 0.65 -15.80
CA SER A 22 -16.95 1.42 -15.68
C SER A 22 -16.95 2.41 -14.51
N LYS A 23 -18.10 2.88 -14.03
CA LYS A 23 -18.18 3.71 -12.82
C LYS A 23 -18.12 2.87 -11.54
N GLU A 24 -18.78 1.72 -11.55
CA GLU A 24 -18.81 0.77 -10.41
C GLU A 24 -17.40 0.20 -10.13
N ILE A 25 -16.68 -0.22 -11.16
CA ILE A 25 -15.29 -0.69 -11.05
C ILE A 25 -14.36 0.42 -10.51
N ARG A 26 -14.52 1.67 -10.96
CA ARG A 26 -13.73 2.81 -10.45
C ARG A 26 -14.01 3.06 -8.96
N ASN A 27 -15.25 2.90 -8.51
CA ASN A 27 -15.61 3.04 -7.10
C ASN A 27 -15.01 1.93 -6.23
N GLU A 28 -15.02 0.67 -6.70
CA GLU A 28 -14.41 -0.46 -6.00
C GLU A 28 -12.89 -0.30 -5.89
N HIS A 29 -12.22 0.11 -6.98
CA HIS A 29 -10.78 0.40 -6.97
C HIS A 29 -10.42 1.54 -6.02
N GLY A 30 -11.25 2.59 -5.95
CA GLY A 30 -11.10 3.69 -4.99
C GLY A 30 -11.20 3.23 -3.53
N ILE A 31 -12.19 2.39 -3.21
CA ILE A 31 -12.37 1.82 -1.86
C ILE A 31 -11.20 0.90 -1.49
N CYS A 32 -10.74 0.05 -2.41
CA CYS A 32 -9.57 -0.81 -2.19
C CYS A 32 -8.29 0.00 -1.98
N GLY A 33 -8.09 1.08 -2.74
CA GLY A 33 -6.96 2.00 -2.58
C GLY A 33 -6.96 2.69 -1.22
N LEU A 34 -8.13 3.17 -0.77
CA LEU A 34 -8.31 3.76 0.57
C LEU A 34 -8.00 2.77 1.70
N ARG A 35 -8.51 1.54 1.58
CA ARG A 35 -8.25 0.48 2.55
C ARG A 35 -6.75 0.16 2.62
N ALA A 36 -6.07 0.11 1.48
CA ALA A 36 -4.63 -0.10 1.43
C ALA A 36 -3.86 1.06 2.09
N CYS A 37 -4.27 2.32 1.87
CA CYS A 37 -3.68 3.48 2.55
C CYS A 37 -3.85 3.40 4.08
N ALA A 38 -5.04 3.02 4.55
CA ALA A 38 -5.29 2.83 5.97
C ALA A 38 -4.43 1.69 6.57
N GLN A 39 -4.34 0.55 5.87
CA GLN A 39 -3.50 -0.57 6.29
C GLN A 39 -2.01 -0.18 6.37
N LEU A 40 -1.51 0.57 5.39
CA LEU A 40 -0.15 1.09 5.39
C LEU A 40 0.12 1.93 6.65
N LEU A 41 -0.79 2.86 6.98
CA LEU A 41 -0.66 3.74 8.14
C LEU A 41 -0.73 2.98 9.47
N VAL A 42 -1.59 1.96 9.56
CA VAL A 42 -1.71 1.11 10.75
C VAL A 42 -0.43 0.31 10.97
N ALA A 43 0.06 -0.39 9.94
CA ALA A 43 1.30 -1.16 10.02
C ALA A 43 2.50 -0.26 10.33
N ALA A 44 2.62 0.88 9.65
CA ALA A 44 3.66 1.88 9.90
C ALA A 44 3.62 2.43 11.33
N ARG A 45 2.43 2.60 11.90
CA ARG A 45 2.29 2.99 13.31
C ARG A 45 2.76 1.87 14.24
N ARG A 46 2.27 0.65 14.06
CA ARG A 46 2.63 -0.47 14.94
C ARG A 46 4.13 -0.73 14.96
N LEU A 47 4.77 -0.78 13.79
CA LEU A 47 6.23 -0.94 13.68
C LEU A 47 7.01 0.17 14.38
N ARG A 48 6.63 1.43 14.20
CA ARG A 48 7.29 2.55 14.89
C ARG A 48 7.12 2.49 16.40
N TYR A 49 6.03 1.92 16.90
CA TYR A 49 5.83 1.75 18.35
C TYR A 49 6.59 0.52 18.86
N ALA A 50 6.67 -0.56 18.07
CA ALA A 50 7.49 -1.73 18.36
C ALA A 50 8.98 -1.40 18.43
N ALA A 51 9.45 -0.47 17.60
CA ALA A 51 10.84 -0.03 17.59
C ALA A 51 11.20 1.00 18.70
N ARG A 52 10.29 1.29 19.64
CA ARG A 52 10.61 2.18 20.77
C ARG A 52 11.47 1.46 21.81
N ALA A 53 12.11 2.25 22.67
CA ALA A 53 13.10 1.70 23.57
C ALA A 53 12.55 0.87 24.72
N ASP A 54 11.33 1.20 25.12
CA ASP A 54 10.52 0.62 26.18
C ASP A 54 9.51 -0.42 25.67
N ALA A 55 9.47 -0.68 24.36
CA ALA A 55 8.48 -1.55 23.78
C ALA A 55 8.81 -3.03 24.08
N THR A 56 7.85 -3.72 24.70
CA THR A 56 7.87 -5.19 24.80
C THR A 56 6.87 -5.72 23.78
N ILE A 57 7.36 -6.14 22.61
CA ILE A 57 6.53 -6.68 21.53
C ILE A 57 7.13 -8.00 21.05
N ASP A 58 6.23 -8.96 20.76
CA ASP A 58 6.56 -10.24 20.17
C ASP A 58 7.25 -10.08 18.80
N PRO A 59 8.43 -10.71 18.57
CA PRO A 59 9.09 -10.70 17.26
C PRO A 59 8.20 -11.19 16.12
N GLY A 60 7.35 -12.19 16.36
CA GLY A 60 6.41 -12.69 15.33
C GLY A 60 5.47 -11.58 14.85
N ARG A 61 4.99 -10.75 15.78
CA ARG A 61 4.16 -9.59 15.48
C ARG A 61 4.87 -8.52 14.64
N ILE A 62 6.17 -8.33 14.86
CA ILE A 62 6.98 -7.38 14.09
C ILE A 62 7.05 -7.83 12.62
N ASP A 63 7.26 -9.12 12.38
CA ASP A 63 7.35 -9.66 11.01
C ASP A 63 5.99 -9.65 10.29
N GLU A 64 4.89 -9.90 11.01
CA GLU A 64 3.53 -9.68 10.50
C GLU A 64 3.34 -8.23 10.07
N ASP A 65 3.66 -7.26 10.93
CA ASP A 65 3.46 -5.85 10.59
C ASP A 65 4.41 -5.38 9.45
N LYS A 66 5.62 -5.95 9.31
CA LYS A 66 6.52 -5.73 8.16
C LYS A 66 5.88 -6.24 6.85
N THR A 67 5.20 -7.39 6.92
CA THR A 67 4.49 -8.00 5.80
C THR A 67 3.27 -7.18 5.42
N ASP A 68 2.46 -6.76 6.39
CA ASP A 68 1.31 -5.87 6.20
C ASP A 68 1.72 -4.55 5.55
N LEU A 69 2.81 -3.94 6.04
CA LEU A 69 3.34 -2.69 5.49
C LEU A 69 3.73 -2.84 4.00
N SER A 70 4.40 -3.93 3.66
CA SER A 70 4.86 -4.19 2.29
C SER A 70 3.69 -4.53 1.37
N THR A 71 2.72 -5.31 1.86
CA THR A 71 1.50 -5.68 1.14
C THR A 71 0.65 -4.46 0.84
N ALA A 72 0.43 -3.60 1.84
CA ALA A 72 -0.31 -2.35 1.66
C ALA A 72 0.37 -1.44 0.64
N ARG A 73 1.70 -1.28 0.70
CA ARG A 73 2.47 -0.52 -0.30
C ARG A 73 2.35 -1.10 -1.70
N TYR A 74 2.31 -2.42 -1.85
CA TYR A 74 2.12 -3.07 -3.15
C TYR A 74 0.70 -2.80 -3.69
N MET A 75 -0.33 -2.94 -2.85
CA MET A 75 -1.71 -2.65 -3.22
C MET A 75 -1.89 -1.19 -3.66
N ILE A 76 -1.28 -0.24 -2.95
CA ILE A 76 -1.29 1.18 -3.34
C ILE A 76 -0.60 1.38 -4.70
N ALA A 77 0.51 0.69 -4.96
CA ALA A 77 1.19 0.80 -6.24
C ALA A 77 0.39 0.24 -7.43
N LEU A 78 -0.52 -0.71 -7.19
CA LEU A 78 -1.41 -1.26 -8.21
C LEU A 78 -2.67 -0.43 -8.44
N LEU A 79 -3.21 0.18 -7.38
CA LEU A 79 -4.55 0.77 -7.39
C LEU A 79 -4.54 2.30 -7.34
N GLY A 80 -3.47 2.90 -6.81
CA GLY A 80 -3.39 4.32 -6.51
C GLY A 80 -2.69 5.14 -7.60
N PRO A 81 -2.83 6.48 -7.54
CA PRO A 81 -2.03 7.40 -8.33
C PRO A 81 -0.53 7.20 -8.08
N GLU A 82 0.29 7.52 -9.08
CA GLU A 82 1.75 7.38 -8.98
C GLU A 82 2.34 8.19 -7.81
N SER A 83 1.85 9.41 -7.58
CA SER A 83 2.23 10.27 -6.46
C SER A 83 2.04 9.57 -5.11
N VAL A 84 0.89 8.92 -4.92
CA VAL A 84 0.54 8.18 -3.71
C VAL A 84 1.40 6.91 -3.59
N ALA A 85 1.64 6.20 -4.69
CA ALA A 85 2.49 5.01 -4.72
C ALA A 85 3.95 5.31 -4.35
N GLN A 86 4.51 6.41 -4.86
CA GLN A 86 5.84 6.87 -4.51
C GLN A 86 5.92 7.24 -3.03
N ALA A 87 4.96 8.03 -2.54
CA ALA A 87 4.90 8.41 -1.13
C ALA A 87 4.74 7.19 -0.20
N ALA A 88 3.92 6.19 -0.58
CA ALA A 88 3.78 4.95 0.17
C ALA A 88 5.09 4.14 0.24
N ASN A 89 5.89 4.13 -0.84
CA ASN A 89 7.20 3.49 -0.83
C ASN A 89 8.20 4.24 0.06
N THR A 90 8.14 5.57 0.12
CA THR A 90 8.92 6.38 1.07
C THR A 90 8.57 6.03 2.52
N VAL A 91 7.28 5.96 2.86
CA VAL A 91 6.83 5.52 4.19
C VAL A 91 7.39 4.14 4.52
N ARG A 92 7.25 3.18 3.60
CA ARG A 92 7.74 1.81 3.80
C ARG A 92 9.23 1.79 4.10
N ARG A 93 10.03 2.48 3.28
CA ARG A 93 11.49 2.55 3.46
C ARG A 93 11.86 3.17 4.80
N SER A 94 11.38 4.37 5.09
CA SER A 94 11.77 5.08 6.32
C SER A 94 11.34 4.35 7.59
N VAL A 95 10.18 3.68 7.58
CA VAL A 95 9.75 2.85 8.72
C VAL A 95 10.64 1.63 8.90
N LEU A 96 10.95 0.89 7.82
CA LEU A 96 11.83 -0.26 7.89
C LEU A 96 13.26 0.13 8.28
N ASP A 97 13.76 1.26 7.80
CA ASP A 97 15.07 1.79 8.19
C ASP A 97 15.12 2.06 9.69
N TYR A 98 14.07 2.64 10.27
CA TYR A 98 13.97 2.84 11.71
C TYR A 98 13.91 1.53 12.49
N VAL A 99 13.08 0.58 12.08
CA VAL A 99 12.98 -0.74 12.73
C VAL A 99 14.32 -1.48 12.67
N ASN A 100 14.96 -1.52 11.51
CA ASN A 100 16.25 -2.17 11.31
C ASN A 100 17.37 -1.46 12.09
N ALA A 101 17.37 -0.12 12.14
CA ALA A 101 18.32 0.62 12.96
C ALA A 101 18.15 0.30 14.45
N ARG A 102 16.90 0.14 14.91
CA ARG A 102 16.61 -0.26 16.28
C ARG A 102 17.09 -1.68 16.58
N GLU A 103 16.79 -2.64 15.71
CA GLU A 103 17.25 -4.04 15.85
C GLU A 103 18.79 -4.11 15.91
N LYS A 104 19.48 -3.36 15.04
CA LYS A 104 20.95 -3.33 15.01
C LYS A 104 21.59 -2.69 16.24
N ARG A 105 21.02 -1.60 16.75
CA ARG A 105 21.62 -0.84 17.86
C ARG A 105 21.16 -1.34 19.25
N GLY A 106 20.13 -2.17 19.30
CA GLY A 106 19.65 -2.79 20.53
C GLY A 106 19.02 -1.78 21.52
N PRO A 107 18.75 -2.21 22.77
CA PRO A 107 17.93 -1.47 23.73
C PRO A 107 18.44 -0.05 24.04
N HIS A 108 19.76 0.13 24.06
CA HIS A 108 20.41 1.38 24.50
C HIS A 108 20.87 2.28 23.35
N GLY A 109 20.68 1.83 22.10
CA GLY A 109 21.06 2.58 20.91
C GLY A 109 20.12 3.74 20.59
N THR A 110 20.68 4.90 20.25
CA THR A 110 19.90 6.04 19.74
C THR A 110 19.53 5.79 18.27
N CYS A 111 18.29 6.09 17.90
CA CYS A 111 17.77 5.97 16.53
C CYS A 111 16.82 7.12 16.20
N GLU A 112 17.15 8.30 16.74
CA GLU A 112 16.30 9.49 16.70
C GLU A 112 16.17 10.04 15.27
N THR A 113 17.25 10.04 14.50
CA THR A 113 17.24 10.47 13.09
C THR A 113 16.29 9.61 12.26
N GLU A 114 16.40 8.28 12.36
CA GLU A 114 15.54 7.36 11.62
C GLU A 114 14.09 7.44 12.11
N ARG A 115 13.88 7.61 13.42
CA ARG A 115 12.55 7.82 14.01
C ARG A 115 11.88 9.07 13.47
N LEU A 116 12.60 10.19 13.40
CA LEU A 116 12.09 11.46 12.87
C LEU A 116 11.82 11.36 11.37
N ALA A 117 12.69 10.72 10.60
CA ALA A 117 12.49 10.47 9.18
C ALA A 117 11.21 9.63 8.93
N ALA A 118 11.02 8.55 9.69
CA ALA A 118 9.82 7.72 9.61
C ALA A 118 8.54 8.50 9.96
N ARG A 119 8.61 9.42 10.93
CA ARG A 119 7.48 10.30 11.28
C ARG A 119 7.19 11.32 10.18
N ALA A 120 8.23 11.91 9.60
CA ALA A 120 8.11 12.89 8.51
C ALA A 120 7.46 12.25 7.28
N ALA A 121 7.94 11.07 6.87
CA ALA A 121 7.38 10.32 5.75
C ALA A 121 5.88 10.00 5.94
N VAL A 122 5.46 9.58 7.13
CA VAL A 122 4.03 9.33 7.44
C VAL A 122 3.22 10.63 7.36
N LYS A 123 3.74 11.74 7.88
CA LYS A 123 3.06 13.04 7.85
C LYS A 123 2.87 13.53 6.41
N GLU A 124 3.91 13.45 5.60
CA GLU A 124 3.90 13.83 4.20
C GLU A 124 2.93 12.95 3.40
N PHE A 125 2.97 11.63 3.60
CA PHE A 125 2.03 10.72 2.97
C PHE A 125 0.56 11.09 3.26
N ILE A 126 0.22 11.43 4.51
CA ILE A 126 -1.13 11.88 4.89
C ILE A 126 -1.52 13.18 4.17
N GLN A 127 -0.57 14.11 3.98
CA GLN A 127 -0.81 15.35 3.26
C GLN A 127 -1.06 15.11 1.77
N ILE A 128 -0.33 14.18 1.15
CA ILE A 128 -0.48 13.80 -0.26
C ILE A 128 -1.77 13.02 -0.50
N THR A 129 -2.14 12.12 0.41
CA THR A 129 -3.37 11.30 0.25
C THR A 129 -4.65 12.09 0.53
N ARG A 130 -4.64 13.08 1.43
CA ARG A 130 -5.84 13.89 1.75
C ARG A 130 -6.58 14.48 0.53
N PRO A 131 -5.92 15.17 -0.42
CA PRO A 131 -6.59 15.78 -1.56
C PRO A 131 -7.07 14.78 -2.63
N GLU A 132 -6.45 13.60 -2.71
CA GLU A 132 -6.86 12.53 -3.65
C GLU A 132 -8.18 11.85 -3.23
N PHE A 133 -8.67 12.14 -2.02
CA PHE A 133 -9.87 11.53 -1.42
C PHE A 133 -10.89 12.55 -0.88
N ALA A 134 -10.73 13.84 -1.20
CA ALA A 134 -11.66 14.93 -0.84
C ALA A 134 -12.59 15.26 -2.01
#